data_AF-A0A1X4HTB1-F1
#
_entry.id   AF-A0A1X4HTB1-F1
#
_cell.length_a   1.000
_cell.length_b   1.000
_cell.length_c   1.000
_cell.angle_alpha   90.00
_cell.angle_beta   90.00
_cell.angle_gamma   90.00
#
_symmetry.space_group_name_H-M   'P 1'
#
loop_
_entity.id
_entity.type
_entity.pdbx_description
1 polymer ?
#
loop_
_entity_poly.entity_id
_entity_poly.type
_entity_poly.pdbx_seq_one_letter_code
_entity_poly.pdbx_strand_id
1 'polypeptide(L)'
;MKLTKKSHSCVRLEKDGRVLVLDPGGFSEEDAALGADAVLVTHEHPDHFDEGRLRAALEADPAVEIWTLRSVAEQLSAAFPGRVHTVGHGDTFTAAGFDVQVHGELHAVIHPDIPRVTNVGYLVDGGKLFHPGDALTVPDRPVETLMLPVMAPWNKISEVIDYVREVRPRRAYDIHDALLTDLARPIYDRQIGALGGSEHLRLAPGGSAEL
;
A
#
# COMPACT_ATOMS: atom_id res chain seq x y z
N MET A 1 -15.68 3.42 -6.27
CA MET A 1 -14.89 3.56 -5.02
C MET A 1 -13.92 4.70 -5.24
N LYS A 2 -13.78 5.62 -4.30
CA LYS A 2 -12.88 6.77 -4.48
C LYS A 2 -11.52 6.48 -3.86
N LEU A 3 -10.46 6.58 -4.66
CA LEU A 3 -9.07 6.55 -4.23
C LEU A 3 -8.57 7.98 -4.03
N THR A 4 -7.96 8.27 -2.88
CA THR A 4 -7.21 9.50 -2.63
C THR A 4 -5.77 9.15 -2.30
N LYS A 5 -4.82 9.71 -3.04
CA LYS A 5 -3.38 9.56 -2.79
C LYS A 5 -2.98 10.44 -1.61
N LYS A 6 -2.32 9.85 -0.63
CA LYS A 6 -1.59 10.55 0.43
C LYS A 6 -0.10 10.57 0.06
N SER A 7 0.75 11.19 0.85
CA SER A 7 2.17 11.21 0.54
C SER A 7 2.78 9.79 0.53
N HIS A 8 3.75 9.57 -0.36
CA HIS A 8 4.52 8.32 -0.47
C HIS A 8 3.70 7.05 -0.75
N SER A 9 3.59 6.12 0.20
CA SER A 9 2.87 4.85 0.03
C SER A 9 1.45 4.88 0.57
N CYS A 10 1.07 5.93 1.28
CA CYS A 10 -0.26 5.99 1.86
C CYS A 10 -1.35 6.25 0.81
N VAL A 11 -2.44 5.51 0.93
CA VAL A 11 -3.66 5.76 0.16
C VAL A 11 -4.90 5.63 1.04
N ARG A 12 -5.92 6.40 0.71
CA ARG A 12 -7.23 6.38 1.34
C ARG A 12 -8.28 5.93 0.33
N LEU A 13 -9.08 4.94 0.69
CA LEU A 13 -10.22 4.46 -0.08
C LEU A 13 -11.51 4.81 0.62
N GLU A 14 -12.49 5.29 -0.14
CA GLU A 14 -13.82 5.61 0.33
C GLU A 14 -14.88 4.85 -0.49
N LYS A 15 -15.78 4.14 0.19
CA LYS A 15 -16.87 3.36 -0.40
C LYS A 15 -18.05 3.32 0.56
N ASP A 16 -19.25 3.69 0.10
CA ASP A 16 -20.49 3.64 0.90
C ASP A 16 -20.41 4.34 2.27
N GLY A 17 -19.68 5.46 2.32
CA GLY A 17 -19.45 6.23 3.55
C GLY A 17 -18.43 5.61 4.51
N ARG A 18 -17.78 4.51 4.12
CA ARG A 18 -16.70 3.83 4.85
C ARG A 18 -15.33 4.14 4.28
N VAL A 19 -14.34 4.03 5.15
CA VAL A 19 -12.99 4.47 4.91
C VAL A 19 -11.99 3.38 5.26
N LEU A 20 -11.14 3.06 4.29
CA LEU A 20 -9.97 2.20 4.45
C LEU A 20 -8.70 3.02 4.16
N VAL A 21 -7.72 3.01 5.07
CA VAL A 21 -6.41 3.64 4.86
C VAL A 21 -5.35 2.56 4.79
N LEU A 22 -4.46 2.65 3.81
CA LEU A 22 -3.32 1.73 3.66
C LEU A 22 -2.02 2.49 3.87
N ASP A 23 -1.08 1.89 4.60
CA ASP A 23 0.30 2.34 4.84
C ASP A 23 0.45 3.82 5.27
N PRO A 24 -0.23 4.30 6.34
CA PRO A 24 -0.05 5.66 6.85
C PRO A 24 1.26 5.82 7.65
N GLY A 25 2.39 5.41 7.07
CA GLY A 25 3.72 5.53 7.64
C GLY A 25 4.26 6.95 7.67
N GLY A 26 5.43 7.15 8.25
CA GLY A 26 6.02 8.44 8.61
C GLY A 26 6.22 9.42 7.47
N PHE A 27 6.25 8.97 6.22
CA PHE A 27 6.34 9.85 5.03
C PHE A 27 4.97 10.38 4.56
N SER A 28 3.89 9.93 5.18
CA SER A 28 2.53 10.42 4.94
C SER A 28 2.26 11.72 5.70
N GLU A 29 1.10 12.32 5.50
CA GLU A 29 0.58 13.41 6.33
C GLU A 29 0.39 12.97 7.78
N GLU A 30 0.56 13.89 8.74
CA GLU A 30 0.43 13.60 10.18
C GLU A 30 -0.94 13.02 10.56
N ASP A 31 -1.99 13.43 9.85
CA ASP A 31 -3.37 13.00 10.06
C ASP A 31 -3.80 11.83 9.18
N ALA A 32 -2.87 11.19 8.45
CA ALA A 32 -3.21 10.23 7.39
C ALA A 32 -4.08 9.05 7.85
N ALA A 33 -3.95 8.60 9.10
CA ALA A 33 -4.73 7.52 9.69
C ALA A 33 -6.05 7.98 10.35
N LEU A 34 -6.21 9.28 10.62
CA LEU A 34 -7.39 9.79 11.32
C LEU A 34 -8.65 9.72 10.45
N GLY A 35 -9.79 9.37 11.06
CA GLY A 35 -11.06 9.20 10.36
C GLY A 35 -11.09 8.00 9.41
N ALA A 36 -10.24 7.00 9.63
CA ALA A 36 -10.34 5.67 9.04
C ALA A 36 -11.30 4.81 9.85
N ASP A 37 -12.16 4.02 9.20
CA ASP A 37 -12.88 2.93 9.87
C ASP A 37 -11.96 1.70 10.01
N ALA A 38 -10.98 1.56 9.11
CA ALA A 38 -10.03 0.47 9.05
C ALA A 38 -8.66 0.93 8.53
N VAL A 39 -7.58 0.36 9.08
CA VAL A 39 -6.21 0.61 8.61
C VAL A 39 -5.52 -0.70 8.22
N LEU A 40 -4.88 -0.73 7.07
CA LEU A 40 -4.02 -1.84 6.63
C LEU A 40 -2.56 -1.38 6.60
N VAL A 41 -1.65 -2.21 7.10
CA VAL A 41 -0.21 -1.94 7.02
C VAL A 41 0.52 -3.12 6.40
N THR A 42 1.31 -2.85 5.37
CA THR A 42 2.01 -3.87 4.58
C THR A 42 3.23 -4.45 5.28
N HIS A 43 3.99 -3.63 6.01
CA HIS A 43 5.19 -4.06 6.75
C HIS A 43 5.69 -2.99 7.74
N GLU A 44 6.73 -3.32 8.51
CA GLU A 44 7.23 -2.51 9.63
C GLU A 44 8.14 -1.33 9.27
N HIS A 45 8.46 -1.08 8.00
CA HIS A 45 9.37 0.03 7.69
C HIS A 45 8.74 1.40 8.01
N PRO A 46 9.54 2.38 8.47
CA PRO A 46 9.02 3.65 8.98
C PRO A 46 8.22 4.49 7.98
N ASP A 47 8.43 4.32 6.68
CA ASP A 47 7.73 5.02 5.62
C ASP A 47 6.36 4.40 5.26
N HIS A 48 6.09 3.17 5.73
CA HIS A 48 4.80 2.46 5.62
C HIS A 48 4.07 2.33 6.96
N PHE A 49 4.82 2.33 8.07
CA PHE A 49 4.32 2.19 9.43
C PHE A 49 4.81 3.32 10.33
N ASP A 50 3.88 3.97 11.03
CA ASP A 50 4.18 4.90 12.11
C ASP A 50 3.30 4.53 13.32
N GLU A 51 3.93 4.08 14.41
CA GLU A 51 3.21 3.63 15.60
C GLU A 51 2.33 4.73 16.18
N GLY A 52 2.82 5.97 16.22
CA GLY A 52 2.09 7.11 16.78
C GLY A 52 0.81 7.42 16.02
N ARG A 53 0.87 7.39 14.68
CA ARG A 53 -0.31 7.63 13.82
C ARG A 53 -1.36 6.53 13.96
N LEU A 54 -0.94 5.27 14.02
CA LEU A 54 -1.87 4.14 14.20
C LEU A 54 -2.52 4.16 15.59
N ARG A 55 -1.76 4.46 16.64
CA ARG A 55 -2.29 4.65 17.99
C ARG A 55 -3.30 5.79 18.04
N ALA A 56 -2.98 6.94 17.44
CA ALA A 56 -3.88 8.08 17.40
C ALA A 56 -5.22 7.74 16.72
N ALA A 57 -5.22 6.96 15.64
CA ALA A 57 -6.45 6.49 15.00
C ALA A 57 -7.26 5.54 15.91
N LEU A 58 -6.59 4.57 16.56
CA LEU A 58 -7.22 3.64 17.48
C LEU A 58 -7.79 4.33 18.74
N GLU A 59 -7.14 5.37 19.23
CA GLU A 59 -7.57 6.16 20.39
C GLU A 59 -8.72 7.12 20.05
N ALA A 60 -8.74 7.66 18.83
CA ALA A 60 -9.76 8.61 18.39
C ALA A 60 -11.15 8.00 18.24
N ASP A 61 -11.23 6.72 17.85
CA ASP A 61 -12.51 6.01 17.70
C ASP A 61 -12.35 4.53 18.09
N PRO A 62 -13.14 4.02 19.07
CA PRO A 62 -13.06 2.63 19.53
C PRO A 62 -13.47 1.58 18.50
N ALA A 63 -14.12 1.98 17.39
CA ALA A 63 -14.53 1.07 16.31
C ALA A 63 -13.44 0.83 15.26
N VAL A 64 -12.36 1.62 15.25
CA VAL A 64 -11.26 1.43 14.29
C VAL A 64 -10.56 0.11 14.54
N GLU A 65 -10.26 -0.60 13.48
CA GLU A 65 -9.50 -1.85 13.51
C GLU A 65 -8.28 -1.75 12.60
N ILE A 66 -7.24 -2.53 12.89
CA ILE A 66 -6.00 -2.59 12.12
C ILE A 66 -5.75 -4.03 11.67
N TRP A 67 -5.44 -4.22 10.40
CA TRP A 67 -5.02 -5.52 9.85
C TRP A 67 -3.61 -5.39 9.30
N THR A 68 -2.71 -6.25 9.77
CA THR A 68 -1.30 -6.18 9.39
C THR A 68 -0.59 -7.50 9.65
N LEU A 69 0.65 -7.62 9.18
CA LEU A 69 1.47 -8.78 9.45
C LEU A 69 2.06 -8.76 10.87
N ARG A 70 2.63 -9.90 11.28
CA ARG A 70 3.01 -10.16 12.67
C ARG A 70 3.94 -9.10 13.28
N SER A 71 4.99 -8.69 12.57
CA SER A 71 6.00 -7.74 13.09
C SER A 71 5.40 -6.38 13.49
N VAL A 72 4.34 -5.93 12.83
CA VAL A 72 3.62 -4.71 13.17
C VAL A 72 2.56 -4.98 14.24
N ALA A 73 1.80 -6.08 14.10
CA ALA A 73 0.74 -6.42 15.03
C ALA A 73 1.25 -6.58 16.48
N GLU A 74 2.43 -7.18 16.67
CA GLU A 74 3.04 -7.39 17.99
C GLU A 74 3.38 -6.07 18.71
N GLN A 75 3.59 -4.97 17.97
CA GLN A 75 3.89 -3.66 18.56
C GLN A 75 2.65 -2.96 19.14
N LEU A 76 1.45 -3.30 18.65
CA LEU A 76 0.20 -2.61 18.97
C LEU A 76 -0.77 -3.44 19.81
N SER A 77 -0.81 -4.77 19.60
CA SER A 77 -1.88 -5.64 20.10
C SER A 77 -2.03 -5.64 21.62
N ALA A 78 -0.93 -5.45 22.37
CA ALA A 78 -0.96 -5.40 23.83
C ALA A 78 -1.73 -4.19 24.38
N ALA A 79 -1.69 -3.06 23.67
CA ALA A 79 -2.40 -1.84 24.06
C ALA A 79 -3.84 -1.78 23.53
N PHE A 80 -4.13 -2.51 22.44
CA PHE A 80 -5.44 -2.49 21.76
C PHE A 80 -5.96 -3.92 21.51
N PRO A 81 -6.23 -4.70 22.56
CA PRO A 81 -6.63 -6.09 22.43
C PRO A 81 -7.93 -6.22 21.63
N GLY A 82 -7.93 -7.14 20.66
CA GLY A 82 -9.09 -7.44 19.81
C GLY A 82 -9.31 -6.48 18.65
N ARG A 83 -8.49 -5.42 18.50
CA ARG A 83 -8.61 -4.42 17.43
C ARG A 83 -7.43 -4.42 16.45
N VAL A 84 -6.44 -5.27 16.69
CA VAL A 84 -5.28 -5.46 15.83
C VAL A 84 -5.27 -6.93 15.41
N HIS A 85 -5.38 -7.16 14.11
CA HIS A 85 -5.54 -8.47 13.50
C HIS A 85 -4.28 -8.81 12.71
N THR A 86 -3.63 -9.90 13.10
CA THR A 86 -2.51 -10.44 12.32
C THR A 86 -3.05 -11.18 11.10
N VAL A 87 -2.55 -10.82 9.92
CA VAL A 87 -2.87 -11.46 8.63
C VAL A 87 -1.59 -11.88 7.90
N GLY A 88 -1.73 -12.82 6.98
CA GLY A 88 -0.65 -13.33 6.13
C GLY A 88 -1.14 -13.78 4.76
N HIS A 89 -0.22 -14.22 3.90
CA HIS A 89 -0.56 -14.65 2.55
C HIS A 89 -1.70 -15.67 2.52
N GLY A 90 -2.68 -15.44 1.64
CA GLY A 90 -3.83 -16.31 1.43
C GLY A 90 -5.03 -15.99 2.34
N ASP A 91 -4.83 -15.15 3.37
CA ASP A 91 -5.94 -14.70 4.19
C ASP A 91 -6.91 -13.83 3.40
N THR A 92 -8.18 -13.94 3.76
CA THR A 92 -9.27 -13.11 3.23
C THR A 92 -10.12 -12.61 4.38
N PHE A 93 -10.50 -11.34 4.36
CA PHE A 93 -11.30 -10.71 5.41
C PHE A 93 -12.08 -9.52 4.88
N THR A 94 -13.01 -9.02 5.69
CA THR A 94 -13.70 -7.75 5.43
C THR A 94 -13.23 -6.72 6.44
N ALA A 95 -12.85 -5.54 5.96
CA ALA A 95 -12.46 -4.39 6.79
C ALA A 95 -13.23 -3.17 6.34
N ALA A 96 -14.02 -2.54 7.22
CA ALA A 96 -14.86 -1.39 6.88
C ALA A 96 -15.77 -1.59 5.63
N GLY A 97 -16.23 -2.81 5.38
CA GLY A 97 -17.05 -3.14 4.20
C GLY A 97 -16.28 -3.33 2.89
N PHE A 98 -14.95 -3.33 2.93
CA PHE A 98 -14.08 -3.72 1.82
C PHE A 98 -13.69 -5.19 1.94
N ASP A 99 -13.79 -5.93 0.83
CA ASP A 99 -13.29 -7.31 0.77
C ASP A 99 -11.79 -7.28 0.46
N VAL A 100 -10.98 -7.89 1.32
CA VAL A 100 -9.51 -7.84 1.24
C VAL A 100 -8.94 -9.25 1.14
N GLN A 101 -7.99 -9.44 0.22
CA GLN A 101 -7.16 -10.64 0.11
C GLN A 101 -5.69 -10.27 0.30
N VAL A 102 -4.93 -11.13 0.97
CA VAL A 102 -3.54 -10.87 1.32
C VAL A 102 -2.59 -11.67 0.42
N HIS A 103 -1.63 -10.99 -0.22
CA HIS A 103 -0.72 -11.61 -1.18
C HIS A 103 0.74 -11.32 -0.85
N GLY A 104 1.59 -12.36 -0.96
CA GLY A 104 3.02 -12.24 -0.73
C GLY A 104 3.40 -12.34 0.75
N GLU A 105 4.67 -12.60 1.00
CA GLU A 105 5.21 -12.85 2.34
C GLU A 105 6.47 -12.03 2.64
N LEU A 106 7.17 -11.57 1.61
CA LEU A 106 8.50 -10.98 1.72
C LEU A 106 8.62 -9.73 0.86
N HIS A 107 9.30 -8.73 1.42
CA HIS A 107 9.73 -7.51 0.73
C HIS A 107 10.65 -7.88 -0.44
N ALA A 108 10.75 -7.01 -1.45
CA ALA A 108 11.78 -7.09 -2.49
C ALA A 108 13.20 -7.16 -1.87
N VAL A 109 14.18 -7.69 -2.60
CA VAL A 109 15.55 -7.79 -2.06
C VAL A 109 16.16 -6.38 -1.99
N ILE A 110 16.43 -5.88 -0.79
CA ILE A 110 17.16 -4.61 -0.59
C ILE A 110 18.64 -4.82 -0.91
N HIS A 111 19.26 -5.82 -0.29
CA HIS A 111 20.63 -6.24 -0.52
C HIS A 111 20.80 -7.71 -0.10
N PRO A 112 21.62 -8.54 -0.78
CA PRO A 112 21.80 -9.95 -0.42
C PRO A 112 22.29 -10.21 1.01
N ASP A 113 23.01 -9.25 1.60
CA ASP A 113 23.53 -9.35 2.98
C ASP A 113 22.55 -8.89 4.06
N ILE A 114 21.37 -8.38 3.67
CA ILE A 114 20.31 -7.96 4.60
C ILE A 114 19.23 -9.05 4.61
N PRO A 115 18.88 -9.63 5.77
CA PRO A 115 17.75 -10.55 5.86
C PRO A 115 16.48 -9.89 5.29
N ARG A 116 15.75 -10.62 4.43
CA ARG A 116 14.54 -10.08 3.81
C ARG A 116 13.46 -9.86 4.87
N VAL A 117 12.94 -8.63 4.88
CA VAL A 117 11.86 -8.19 5.74
C VAL A 117 10.54 -8.81 5.26
N THR A 118 9.64 -9.12 6.19
CA THR A 118 8.29 -9.57 5.85
C THR A 118 7.50 -8.44 5.20
N ASN A 119 6.73 -8.74 4.16
CA ASN A 119 5.84 -7.79 3.52
C ASN A 119 4.64 -8.53 2.97
N VAL A 120 3.45 -8.00 3.22
CA VAL A 120 2.22 -8.46 2.57
C VAL A 120 1.64 -7.35 1.69
N GLY A 121 0.97 -7.73 0.62
CA GLY A 121 0.18 -6.84 -0.23
C GLY A 121 -1.32 -7.09 -0.06
N TYR A 122 -2.13 -6.06 -0.31
CA TYR A 122 -3.58 -6.10 -0.14
C TYR A 122 -4.30 -5.93 -1.48
N LEU A 123 -5.08 -6.95 -1.87
CA LEU A 123 -5.99 -6.91 -3.02
C LEU A 123 -7.40 -6.59 -2.52
N VAL A 124 -7.93 -5.45 -2.92
CA VAL A 124 -9.20 -4.90 -2.45
C VAL A 124 -10.30 -5.08 -3.48
N ASP A 125 -11.49 -5.47 -3.02
CA ASP A 125 -12.74 -5.61 -3.77
C ASP A 125 -12.56 -6.38 -5.09
N GLY A 126 -12.01 -7.59 -5.00
CA GLY A 126 -11.85 -8.47 -6.16
C GLY A 126 -10.85 -7.96 -7.22
N GLY A 127 -9.90 -7.13 -6.80
CA GLY A 127 -8.85 -6.59 -7.67
C GLY A 127 -9.11 -5.18 -8.18
N LYS A 128 -10.11 -4.48 -7.65
CA LYS A 128 -10.31 -3.05 -7.92
C LYS A 128 -9.07 -2.22 -7.62
N LEU A 129 -8.34 -2.59 -6.57
CA LEU A 129 -7.02 -2.05 -6.24
C LEU A 129 -6.12 -3.15 -5.67
N PHE A 130 -4.84 -3.14 -6.05
CA PHE A 130 -3.80 -3.93 -5.42
C PHE A 130 -2.70 -3.01 -4.88
N HIS A 131 -2.42 -3.11 -3.58
CA HIS A 131 -1.33 -2.41 -2.92
C HIS A 131 -0.25 -3.41 -2.50
N PRO A 132 0.87 -3.54 -3.21
CA PRO A 132 1.86 -4.59 -2.96
C PRO A 132 2.77 -4.30 -1.76
N GLY A 133 2.77 -3.07 -1.24
CA GLY A 133 3.82 -2.59 -0.34
C GLY A 133 5.15 -2.51 -1.09
N ASP A 134 6.24 -2.84 -0.40
CA ASP A 134 7.59 -2.82 -0.97
C ASP A 134 7.99 -4.18 -1.53
N ALA A 135 7.12 -4.74 -2.35
CA ALA A 135 7.34 -6.00 -3.04
C ALA A 135 6.89 -5.91 -4.49
N LEU A 136 7.47 -6.78 -5.33
CA LEU A 136 7.01 -7.02 -6.70
C LEU A 136 6.14 -8.29 -6.73
N THR A 137 5.24 -8.42 -5.75
CA THR A 137 4.33 -9.57 -5.61
C THR A 137 3.29 -9.55 -6.72
N VAL A 138 3.14 -10.67 -7.44
CA VAL A 138 2.08 -10.82 -8.46
C VAL A 138 0.93 -11.61 -7.82
N PRO A 139 -0.27 -11.00 -7.65
CA PRO A 139 -1.43 -11.73 -7.16
C PRO A 139 -1.93 -12.71 -8.23
N ASP A 140 -2.52 -13.83 -7.82
CA ASP A 140 -3.15 -14.83 -8.69
C ASP A 140 -4.55 -14.41 -9.17
N ARG A 141 -4.85 -13.11 -9.09
CA ARG A 141 -6.12 -12.47 -9.43
C ARG A 141 -5.91 -11.33 -10.42
N PRO A 142 -6.88 -11.04 -11.29
CA PRO A 142 -6.84 -9.85 -12.13
C PRO A 142 -6.71 -8.59 -11.28
N VAL A 143 -5.87 -7.65 -11.71
CA VAL A 143 -5.69 -6.34 -11.08
C VAL A 143 -6.23 -5.27 -12.02
N GLU A 144 -7.19 -4.47 -11.55
CA GLU A 144 -7.65 -3.31 -12.28
C GLU A 144 -6.70 -2.12 -12.05
N THR A 145 -6.43 -1.80 -10.79
CA THR A 145 -5.59 -0.68 -10.39
C THR A 145 -4.42 -1.16 -9.55
N LEU A 146 -3.20 -1.02 -10.05
CA LEU A 146 -1.99 -1.31 -9.29
C LEU A 146 -1.46 -0.04 -8.61
N MET A 147 -1.24 -0.09 -7.30
CA MET A 147 -0.41 0.91 -6.63
C MET A 147 1.05 0.51 -6.84
N LEU A 148 1.75 1.23 -7.72
CA LEU A 148 3.06 0.84 -8.25
C LEU A 148 4.20 1.48 -7.43
N PRO A 149 5.02 0.71 -6.69
CA PRO A 149 6.22 1.24 -6.03
C PRO A 149 7.25 1.65 -7.09
N VAL A 150 7.25 2.95 -7.42
CA VAL A 150 7.88 3.45 -8.65
C VAL A 150 9.39 3.65 -8.50
N MET A 151 9.87 4.00 -7.31
CA MET A 151 11.30 4.25 -7.07
C MET A 151 11.69 4.03 -5.63
N ALA A 152 12.62 3.12 -5.39
CA ALA A 152 13.20 2.90 -4.09
C ALA A 152 14.71 2.59 -4.21
N PRO A 153 15.48 2.70 -3.12
CA PRO A 153 16.87 2.24 -3.11
C PRO A 153 17.03 0.76 -3.48
N TRP A 154 15.97 -0.03 -3.29
CA TRP A 154 15.94 -1.48 -3.50
C TRP A 154 15.51 -1.91 -4.93
N ASN A 155 15.10 -0.99 -5.81
CA ASN A 155 14.67 -1.35 -7.16
C ASN A 155 15.42 -0.63 -8.29
N LYS A 156 15.37 -1.25 -9.47
CA LYS A 156 15.67 -0.62 -10.76
C LYS A 156 14.37 -0.42 -11.53
N ILE A 157 14.31 0.66 -12.31
CA ILE A 157 13.14 0.93 -13.17
C ILE A 157 12.81 -0.23 -14.12
N SER A 158 13.81 -1.02 -14.57
CA SER A 158 13.58 -2.20 -15.40
C SER A 158 12.73 -3.25 -14.69
N GLU A 159 12.95 -3.46 -13.39
CA GLU A 159 12.17 -4.42 -12.59
C GLU A 159 10.74 -3.92 -12.38
N VAL A 160 10.56 -2.61 -12.21
CA VAL A 160 9.23 -1.97 -12.13
C VAL A 160 8.46 -2.16 -13.46
N ILE A 161 9.12 -1.98 -14.60
CA ILE A 161 8.52 -2.20 -15.92
C ILE A 161 8.13 -3.66 -16.12
N ASP A 162 9.01 -4.60 -15.77
CA ASP A 162 8.72 -6.03 -15.90
C ASP A 162 7.60 -6.46 -14.94
N TYR A 163 7.54 -5.87 -13.74
CA TYR A 163 6.46 -6.09 -12.80
C TYR A 163 5.10 -5.64 -13.35
N VAL A 164 5.01 -4.45 -13.96
CA VAL A 164 3.77 -4.00 -14.62
C VAL A 164 3.34 -4.96 -15.73
N ARG A 165 4.29 -5.46 -16.52
CA ARG A 165 4.02 -6.44 -17.60
C ARG A 165 3.58 -7.81 -17.08
N GLU A 166 4.04 -8.19 -15.90
CA GLU A 166 3.69 -9.46 -15.29
C GLU A 166 2.29 -9.40 -14.65
N VAL A 167 2.00 -8.34 -13.88
CA VAL A 167 0.68 -8.10 -13.27
C VAL A 167 -0.39 -7.82 -14.33
N ARG A 168 -0.02 -7.12 -15.43
CA ARG A 168 -0.93 -6.65 -16.49
C ARG A 168 -2.15 -5.89 -15.96
N PRO A 169 -1.96 -4.86 -15.12
CA PRO A 169 -3.09 -4.13 -14.58
C PRO A 169 -3.80 -3.33 -15.70
N ARG A 170 -5.06 -2.95 -15.51
CA ARG A 170 -5.70 -1.98 -16.42
C ARG A 170 -4.99 -0.64 -16.37
N ARG A 171 -4.63 -0.19 -15.17
CA ARG A 171 -3.88 1.03 -14.89
C ARG A 171 -3.01 0.92 -13.64
N ALA A 172 -1.98 1.75 -13.56
CA ALA A 172 -1.11 1.87 -12.41
C ALA A 172 -1.04 3.32 -11.91
N TYR A 173 -1.12 3.51 -10.60
CA TYR A 173 -0.84 4.77 -9.92
C TYR A 173 0.41 4.65 -9.06
N ASP A 174 1.29 5.65 -9.12
CA ASP A 174 2.53 5.65 -8.34
C ASP A 174 2.30 5.65 -6.83
N ILE A 175 3.07 4.83 -6.14
CA ILE A 175 3.42 4.92 -4.71
C ILE A 175 4.94 4.86 -4.57
N HIS A 176 5.45 5.00 -3.34
CA HIS A 176 6.88 4.97 -3.05
C HIS A 176 7.65 6.00 -3.91
N ASP A 177 7.18 7.24 -3.92
CA ASP A 177 7.58 8.27 -4.89
C ASP A 177 8.18 9.53 -4.24
N ALA A 178 8.26 9.57 -2.91
CA ALA A 178 8.77 10.72 -2.14
C ALA A 178 10.26 11.01 -2.37
N LEU A 179 11.03 10.01 -2.79
CA LEU A 179 12.44 10.17 -3.13
C LEU A 179 12.64 10.73 -4.56
N LEU A 180 11.60 10.74 -5.39
CA LEU A 180 11.66 11.27 -6.75
C LEU A 180 11.40 12.78 -6.76
N THR A 181 12.35 13.52 -7.31
CA THR A 181 12.14 14.93 -7.62
C THR A 181 11.33 15.11 -8.90
N ASP A 182 10.61 16.22 -9.01
CA ASP A 182 9.86 16.54 -10.23
C ASP A 182 10.77 16.71 -11.46
N LEU A 183 12.06 17.02 -11.27
CA LEU A 183 13.04 17.11 -12.36
C LEU A 183 13.32 15.74 -12.99
N ALA A 184 13.48 14.69 -12.17
CA ALA A 184 13.85 13.36 -12.64
C ALA A 184 12.63 12.49 -13.02
N ARG A 185 11.47 12.78 -12.43
CA ARG A 185 10.25 12.00 -12.63
C ARG A 185 9.83 11.76 -14.09
N PRO A 186 9.92 12.73 -15.02
CA PRO A 186 9.55 12.49 -16.42
C PRO A 186 10.31 11.33 -17.09
N ILE A 187 11.48 10.95 -16.56
CA ILE A 187 12.21 9.76 -17.01
C ILE A 187 11.43 8.49 -16.65
N TYR A 188 10.90 8.39 -15.44
CA TYR A 188 10.11 7.25 -14.98
C TYR A 188 8.80 7.15 -15.74
N ASP A 189 8.04 8.24 -15.79
CA ASP A 189 6.74 8.32 -16.48
C ASP A 189 6.88 7.86 -17.94
N ARG A 190 7.89 8.36 -18.66
CA ARG A 190 8.13 8.00 -20.06
C ARG A 190 8.47 6.53 -20.22
N GLN A 191 9.39 6.00 -19.40
CA GLN A 191 9.86 4.62 -19.58
C GLN A 191 8.79 3.60 -19.18
N ILE A 192 8.11 3.82 -18.04
CA ILE A 192 7.04 2.94 -17.58
C ILE A 192 5.84 3.01 -18.53
N GLY A 193 5.40 4.22 -18.91
CA GLY A 193 4.30 4.39 -19.86
C GLY A 193 4.57 3.80 -21.24
N ALA A 194 5.81 3.88 -21.76
CA ALA A 194 6.16 3.34 -23.07
C ALA A 194 6.36 1.81 -23.07
N LEU A 195 6.87 1.25 -21.97
CA LEU A 195 7.33 -0.14 -21.93
C LEU A 195 6.44 -1.06 -21.11
N GLY A 196 5.70 -0.55 -20.12
CA GLY A 196 4.91 -1.33 -19.16
C GLY A 196 3.69 -2.04 -19.76
N GLY A 197 3.15 -1.54 -20.87
CA GLY A 197 2.01 -2.17 -21.56
C GLY A 197 0.64 -1.92 -20.90
N SER A 198 0.59 -1.08 -19.86
CA SER A 198 -0.63 -0.65 -19.16
C SER A 198 -0.65 0.88 -19.04
N GLU A 199 -1.82 1.45 -18.79
CA GLU A 199 -1.93 2.89 -18.50
C GLU A 199 -1.16 3.23 -17.22
N HIS A 200 -0.24 4.18 -17.28
CA HIS A 200 0.57 4.63 -16.14
C HIS A 200 0.20 6.08 -15.82
N LEU A 201 -0.22 6.31 -14.58
CA LEU A 201 -0.82 7.56 -14.13
C LEU A 201 -0.19 8.03 -12.81
N ARG A 202 -0.30 9.34 -12.56
CA ARG A 202 0.15 9.97 -11.32
C ARG A 202 -1.02 10.62 -10.60
N LEU A 203 -1.05 10.46 -9.27
CA LEU A 203 -1.79 11.33 -8.37
C LEU A 203 -0.76 12.05 -7.48
N ALA A 204 -0.81 13.38 -7.43
CA ALA A 204 -0.09 14.11 -6.38
C ALA A 204 -0.76 13.84 -5.02
N PRO A 205 -0.07 14.05 -3.88
CA PRO A 205 -0.72 14.02 -2.57
C PRO A 205 -1.97 14.91 -2.55
N GLY A 206 -3.09 14.38 -2.05
CA GLY A 206 -4.43 15.00 -2.09
C GLY A 206 -5.20 14.78 -3.40
N GLY A 207 -4.54 14.31 -4.47
CA GLY A 207 -5.18 13.94 -5.72
C GLY A 207 -6.07 12.69 -5.55
N SER A 208 -7.14 12.61 -6.33
CA SER A 208 -8.10 11.49 -6.25
C SER A 208 -8.55 10.98 -7.62
N ALA A 209 -9.04 9.74 -7.63
CA ALA A 209 -9.58 9.06 -8.80
C ALA A 209 -10.74 8.13 -8.42
N GLU A 210 -11.67 7.92 -9.35
CA GLU A 210 -12.72 6.92 -9.23
C GLU A 210 -12.26 5.56 -9.79
N LEU A 211 -12.51 4.51 -9.00
CA LEU A 211 -12.20 3.09 -9.27
C LEU A 211 -13.48 2.26 -9.46
#